data_AF-A0A290WUR8-F1
#
_entry.id   AF-A0A290WUR8-F1
#
_cell.length_a   1.000
_cell.length_b   1.000
_cell.length_c   1.000
_cell.angle_alpha   90.00
_cell.angle_beta   90.00
_cell.angle_gamma   90.00
#
_symmetry.space_group_name_H-M   'P 1'
#
loop_
_entity.id
_entity.type
_entity.pdbx_description
1 polymer ?
#
loop_
_entity_poly.entity_id
_entity_poly.type
_entity_poly.pdbx_seq_one_letter_code
_entity_poly.pdbx_strand_id
1 'polypeptide(L)' 'MEVLVDDLGEDLLQITCANGDIVDVGWYPAWNEQGRLRVVAVRGQDWEAPVFSAQPEKDPQALLAALRAALASVA' A
#
# COMPACT_ATOMS: atom_id res chain seq x y z
N MET A 1 -16.36 18.87 12.05
CA MET A 1 -15.22 18.06 12.51
C MET A 1 -15.17 16.85 11.63
N GLU A 2 -14.08 16.64 10.91
CA GLU A 2 -13.86 15.36 10.22
C GLU A 2 -13.70 14.28 11.28
N VAL A 3 -14.43 13.19 11.13
CA VAL A 3 -14.31 12.02 11.99
C VAL A 3 -13.07 11.27 11.51
N LEU A 4 -12.04 11.22 12.35
CA LEU A 4 -10.87 10.39 12.10
C LEU A 4 -11.22 8.95 12.48
N VAL A 5 -10.83 8.00 11.64
CA VAL A 5 -10.98 6.57 11.94
C VAL A 5 -9.62 6.00 12.24
N ASP A 6 -9.34 5.73 13.52
CA ASP A 6 -8.04 5.29 14.06
C ASP A 6 -7.48 4.00 13.44
N ASP A 7 -8.27 3.26 12.67
CA ASP A 7 -7.85 2.03 11.98
C ASP A 7 -7.38 2.27 10.53
N LEU A 8 -7.54 3.50 9.99
CA LEU A 8 -7.27 3.85 8.59
C LEU A 8 -5.94 4.60 8.41
N GLY A 9 -4.85 4.04 8.93
CA GLY A 9 -3.51 4.63 8.85
C GLY A 9 -2.81 4.46 7.50
N GLU A 10 -1.75 5.24 7.27
CA GLU A 10 -0.87 5.11 6.10
C GLU A 10 0.00 3.84 6.14
N ASP A 11 0.25 3.28 7.33
CA ASP A 11 1.12 2.12 7.52
C ASP A 11 0.32 0.91 8.01
N LEU A 12 -0.42 0.25 7.11
CA LEU A 12 -1.24 -0.92 7.46
C LEU A 12 -0.43 -2.22 7.39
N LEU A 13 0.47 -2.35 6.41
CA LEU A 13 1.32 -3.52 6.22
C LEU A 13 2.56 -3.14 5.41
N GLN A 14 3.73 -3.59 5.86
CA GLN A 14 4.97 -3.48 5.09
C GLN A 14 5.65 -4.85 4.98
N ILE A 15 6.04 -5.22 3.77
CA ILE A 15 6.80 -6.43 3.45
C ILE A 15 8.18 -6.01 2.93
N THR A 16 9.24 -6.42 3.61
CA THR A 16 10.62 -6.22 3.14
C THR A 16 11.08 -7.48 2.41
N CYS A 17 11.39 -7.34 1.12
CA CYS A 17 11.90 -8.40 0.28
C CYS A 17 13.39 -8.68 0.58
N ALA A 18 13.88 -9.86 0.18
CA ALA A 18 15.26 -10.27 0.46
C ALA A 18 16.33 -9.35 -0.19
N ASN A 19 15.98 -8.64 -1.26
CA ASN A 19 16.82 -7.65 -1.93
C ASN A 19 16.73 -6.25 -1.30
N GLY A 20 15.93 -6.06 -0.26
CA GLY A 20 15.72 -4.77 0.40
C GLY A 20 14.64 -3.89 -0.24
N ASP A 21 14.04 -4.30 -1.36
CA ASP A 21 12.85 -3.64 -1.90
C ASP A 21 11.67 -3.86 -0.94
N ILE A 22 10.69 -2.95 -0.98
CA ILE A 22 9.56 -2.91 -0.05
C ILE A 22 8.26 -3.01 -0.83
N VAL A 23 7.31 -3.81 -0.35
CA VAL A 23 5.90 -3.70 -0.71
C VAL A 23 5.16 -3.13 0.50
N ASP A 24 4.51 -1.99 0.31
CA ASP A 24 3.83 -1.25 1.36
C ASP A 24 2.34 -1.11 1.07
N VAL A 25 1.52 -1.16 2.11
CA VAL A 25 0.06 -1.04 2.05
C VAL A 25 -0.39 -0.01 3.06
N GLY A 26 -1.17 0.94 2.59
CA GLY A 26 -1.66 2.04 3.40
C GLY A 26 -3.02 2.56 2.96
N TRP A 27 -3.60 3.39 3.81
CA TRP A 27 -4.82 4.12 3.52
C TRP A 27 -4.53 5.60 3.25
N TYR A 28 -4.92 6.10 2.08
CA TYR A 28 -4.60 7.45 1.64
C TYR A 28 -5.82 8.22 1.12
N PRO A 29 -6.08 9.46 1.59
CA PRO A 29 -5.40 10.14 2.70
C PRO A 29 -5.62 9.42 4.03
N ALA A 30 -4.62 9.44 4.91
CA ALA A 30 -4.68 8.85 6.24
C ALA A 30 -5.93 9.28 7.01
N TRP A 31 -6.51 8.37 7.77
CA TRP A 31 -7.58 8.60 8.74
C TRP A 31 -8.90 9.13 8.15
N ASN A 32 -8.97 9.31 6.83
CA ASN A 32 -10.12 9.85 6.13
C ASN A 32 -10.98 8.71 5.57
N GLU A 33 -12.25 8.60 6.00
CA GLU A 33 -13.16 7.56 5.50
C GLU A 33 -13.32 7.52 3.97
N GLN A 34 -13.10 8.66 3.29
CA GLN A 34 -13.15 8.81 1.84
C GLN A 34 -11.81 8.51 1.15
N GLY A 35 -10.78 8.15 1.90
CA GLY A 35 -9.51 7.66 1.36
C GLY A 35 -9.67 6.34 0.62
N ARG A 36 -8.54 5.78 0.20
CA ARG A 36 -8.49 4.48 -0.49
C ARG A 36 -7.32 3.65 -0.01
N LEU A 37 -7.51 2.35 -0.08
CA LEU A 37 -6.43 1.39 0.09
C LEU A 37 -5.45 1.57 -1.07
N ARG A 38 -4.16 1.65 -0.76
CA ARG A 38 -3.08 1.77 -1.74
C ARG A 38 -2.07 0.67 -1.46
N VAL A 39 -1.62 0.01 -2.51
CA VAL A 39 -0.50 -0.93 -2.49
C VAL A 39 0.59 -0.36 -3.37
N VAL A 40 1.79 -0.18 -2.83
CA VAL A 40 2.95 0.30 -3.58
C VAL A 40 4.10 -0.68 -3.49
N ALA A 41 4.93 -0.73 -4.53
CA ALA A 41 6.24 -1.35 -4.46
C ALA A 41 7.31 -0.28 -4.59
N VAL A 42 8.27 -0.30 -3.68
CA VAL A 42 9.26 0.74 -3.45
C VAL A 42 10.64 0.13 -3.61
N ARG A 43 11.44 0.76 -4.47
CA ARG A 43 12.83 0.39 -4.71
C ARG A 43 13.75 1.46 -4.13
N GLY A 44 14.81 1.04 -3.47
CA GLY A 44 15.81 1.97 -2.94
C GLY A 44 15.26 2.97 -1.93
N GLN A 45 14.18 2.60 -1.21
CA GLN A 45 13.53 3.46 -0.21
C GLN A 45 12.96 4.78 -0.78
N ASP A 46 12.58 4.80 -2.06
CA ASP A 46 11.96 5.96 -2.72
C ASP A 46 10.43 5.80 -2.83
N TRP A 47 9.69 6.26 -1.81
CA TRP A 47 8.22 6.27 -1.79
C TRP A 47 7.61 7.35 -2.71
N GLU A 48 8.40 8.34 -3.14
CA GLU A 48 7.96 9.39 -4.07
C GLU A 48 7.91 8.88 -5.51
N ALA A 49 8.75 7.89 -5.84
CA ALA A 49 8.79 7.23 -7.15
C ALA A 49 8.62 5.70 -7.04
N PRO A 50 7.44 5.20 -6.61
CA PRO A 50 7.22 3.77 -6.48
C PRO A 50 7.27 3.10 -7.86
N VAL A 51 7.90 1.92 -7.93
CA VAL A 51 8.00 1.14 -9.18
C VAL A 51 6.67 0.47 -9.55
N PHE A 52 5.75 0.38 -8.60
CA PHE A 52 4.37 -0.06 -8.79
C PHE A 52 3.43 0.67 -7.83
N SER A 53 2.21 0.99 -8.28
CA SER A 53 1.15 1.54 -7.43
C SER A 53 -0.21 1.06 -7.90
N ALA A 54 -1.03 0.57 -6.98
CA ALA A 54 -2.41 0.18 -7.22
C ALA A 54 -3.34 0.68 -6.11
N GLN A 55 -4.61 0.87 -6.44
CA GLN A 55 -5.69 1.22 -5.50
C GLN A 55 -6.76 0.13 -5.54
N PRO A 56 -6.54 -1.03 -4.88
CA PRO A 56 -7.55 -2.08 -4.86
C PRO A 56 -8.79 -1.65 -4.09
N GLU A 57 -9.94 -2.23 -4.46
CA GLU A 57 -11.16 -2.15 -3.65
C GLU A 57 -10.94 -2.81 -2.28
N LYS A 58 -11.84 -2.52 -1.32
CA LYS A 58 -11.85 -3.11 0.04
C LYS A 58 -12.33 -4.58 0.04
N ASP A 59 -11.78 -5.37 -0.87
CA ASP A 59 -12.06 -6.79 -1.06
C ASP A 59 -10.76 -7.60 -0.88
N PRO A 60 -10.76 -8.68 -0.07
CA PRO A 60 -9.56 -9.47 0.15
C PRO A 60 -8.92 -10.06 -1.11
N GLN A 61 -9.70 -10.41 -2.14
CA GLN A 61 -9.15 -10.93 -3.40
C GLN A 61 -8.51 -9.82 -4.22
N ALA A 62 -9.12 -8.63 -4.28
CA ALA A 62 -8.54 -7.45 -4.91
C ALA A 62 -7.21 -7.05 -4.25
N LEU A 63 -7.16 -7.05 -2.91
CA LEU A 63 -5.93 -6.80 -2.16
C LEU A 63 -4.86 -7.86 -2.44
N LEU A 64 -5.22 -9.14 -2.41
CA LEU A 64 -4.29 -10.23 -2.71
C LEU A 64 -3.73 -10.13 -4.14
N ALA A 65 -4.55 -9.77 -5.12
CA ALA A 65 -4.12 -9.56 -6.49
C ALA A 65 -3.14 -8.40 -6.61
N ALA A 66 -3.42 -7.26 -5.95
CA ALA A 66 -2.54 -6.11 -5.92
C ALA A 66 -1.19 -6.43 -5.24
N LEU A 67 -1.20 -7.15 -4.13
CA LEU A 67 0.01 -7.61 -3.45
C LEU A 67 0.87 -8.53 -4.33
N ARG A 68 0.25 -9.47 -5.06
CA ARG A 68 0.98 -10.34 -6.00
C ARG A 68 1.62 -9.54 -7.13
N ALA A 69 0.91 -8.56 -7.68
CA ALA A 69 1.43 -7.67 -8.71
C ALA A 69 2.59 -6.81 -8.20
N ALA A 70 2.46 -6.25 -6.99
CA ALA A 70 3.50 -5.47 -6.35
C ALA A 70 4.76 -6.31 -6.11
N LEU A 71 4.62 -7.51 -5.52
CA LEU A 71 5.74 -8.44 -5.31
C LEU A 71 6.43 -8.82 -6.63
N ALA A 72 5.67 -9.04 -7.71
CA ALA A 72 6.23 -9.34 -9.02
C ALA A 72 7.00 -8.17 -9.66
N SER A 73 6.81 -6.94 -9.19
CA SER A 73 7.54 -5.75 -9.68
C SER A 73 8.90 -5.54 -9.00
N VAL A 74 9.13 -6.19 -7.86
CA VAL A 74 10.35 -6.07 -7.04
C VAL A 74 11.12 -7.39 -6.89
N ALA A 75 10.59 -8.50 -7.43
CA ALA A 75 11.22 -9.82 -7.44
C ALA A 75 12.07 -10.06 -8.70
#